data_AF-A0A9X0X4M1-F1
#
_entry.id   AF-A0A9X0X4M1-F1
#
_cell.length_a   1.000
_cell.length_b   1.000
_cell.length_c   1.000
_cell.angle_alpha   90.00
_cell.angle_beta   90.00
_cell.angle_gamma   90.00
#
_symmetry.space_group_name_H-M   'P 1'
#
loop_
_entity.id
_entity.type
_entity.pdbx_description
1 polymer ?
#
loop_
_entity_poly.entity_id
_entity_poly.type
_entity_poly.pdbx_seq_one_letter_code
_entity_poly.pdbx_strand_id
1 'polypeptide(L)'
;MKRLPIVAGALALLMLPGCAQKPAPEAGFKDQSALPYVQTHGLKVDVQLPQSFVGASTVIDSQAALKAASSSHNLVASSGNTAGLAGLLVASLINTQMGSGSLQRDAEKTALNEARPMADLLAGVPLQERLQKRYQQASQVAGFKQGEGQVTARLVIEPRLMLTPDRGSFVLVNQVQVQDIAGSALYRMRIEVVSQPIRRCGKQCIDDGGLDLAKVTAVLDECIDESMRVLSTDLMQSTPPAAAQETLRYILDGQRVVERGYQLANNGNYWRYRNLYGAVKSVPVPFEDALTQAQLQKVYGQ
;
A
#
# COMPACT_ATOMS: atom_id res chain seq x y z
N MET A 1 40.83 -67.26 -25.64
CA MET A 1 39.35 -67.28 -25.62
C MET A 1 38.88 -66.41 -24.46
N LYS A 2 38.04 -65.42 -24.76
CA LYS A 2 37.77 -64.20 -23.96
C LYS A 2 36.80 -64.46 -22.79
N ARG A 3 37.08 -63.87 -21.62
CA ARG A 3 36.14 -63.62 -20.52
C ARG A 3 36.20 -62.13 -20.16
N LEU A 4 35.02 -61.47 -20.24
CA LEU A 4 34.45 -60.30 -19.50
C LEU A 4 35.34 -59.05 -19.19
N PRO A 5 34.79 -57.82 -19.05
CA PRO A 5 33.49 -57.53 -18.44
C PRO A 5 32.61 -56.45 -19.10
N ILE A 6 31.35 -56.46 -18.64
CA ILE A 6 30.28 -55.49 -18.87
C ILE A 6 30.65 -54.17 -18.19
N VAL A 7 30.62 -53.08 -18.96
CA VAL A 7 30.83 -51.71 -18.47
C VAL A 7 29.50 -51.21 -17.88
N ALA A 8 29.44 -51.17 -16.54
CA ALA A 8 28.39 -50.46 -15.82
C ALA A 8 28.79 -48.99 -15.68
N GLY A 9 28.23 -48.12 -16.53
CA GLY A 9 28.38 -46.67 -16.42
C GLY A 9 27.48 -46.12 -15.31
N ALA A 10 28.08 -45.69 -14.20
CA ALA A 10 27.40 -44.92 -13.17
C ALA A 10 27.22 -43.47 -13.63
N LEU A 11 26.04 -43.14 -14.16
CA LEU A 11 25.60 -41.75 -14.33
C LEU A 11 25.20 -41.20 -12.95
N ALA A 12 26.10 -40.48 -12.30
CA ALA A 12 25.77 -39.64 -11.16
C ALA A 12 24.96 -38.43 -11.65
N LEU A 13 23.63 -38.54 -11.61
CA LEU A 13 22.73 -37.40 -11.71
C LEU A 13 22.92 -36.50 -10.49
N LEU A 14 23.69 -35.42 -10.68
CA LEU A 14 23.68 -34.25 -9.81
C LEU A 14 22.28 -33.62 -9.88
N MET A 15 21.37 -34.13 -9.06
CA MET A 15 20.12 -33.45 -8.69
C MET A 15 20.52 -32.20 -7.90
N LEU A 16 20.66 -31.07 -8.60
CA LEU A 16 20.64 -29.76 -7.97
C LEU A 16 19.30 -29.63 -7.23
N PRO A 17 19.28 -29.53 -5.88
CA PRO A 17 18.07 -29.15 -5.19
C PRO A 17 17.75 -27.73 -5.65
N GLY A 18 16.71 -27.60 -6.48
CA GLY A 18 16.16 -26.30 -6.84
C GLY A 18 15.95 -25.52 -5.55
N CYS A 19 16.49 -24.30 -5.49
CA CYS A 19 16.28 -23.38 -4.39
C CYS A 19 14.76 -23.26 -4.18
N ALA A 20 14.24 -23.97 -3.18
CA ALA A 20 12.88 -23.81 -2.72
C ALA A 20 12.82 -22.43 -2.09
N GLN A 21 12.59 -21.41 -2.93
CA GLN A 21 12.37 -20.05 -2.51
C GLN A 21 11.10 -20.10 -1.65
N LYS A 22 11.29 -20.00 -0.33
CA LYS A 22 10.20 -20.07 0.64
C LYS A 22 9.09 -19.12 0.16
N PRO A 23 7.83 -19.58 0.07
CA PRO A 23 6.75 -18.72 -0.39
C PRO A 23 6.73 -17.45 0.45
N ALA A 24 6.63 -16.30 -0.22
CA ALA A 24 6.60 -15.02 0.46
C ALA A 24 5.46 -15.01 1.48
N PRO A 25 5.69 -14.53 2.72
CA PRO A 25 4.68 -14.54 3.76
C PRO A 25 3.47 -13.67 3.37
N GLU A 26 2.35 -13.89 4.04
CA GLU A 26 1.09 -13.17 3.77
C GLU A 26 1.26 -11.65 3.92
N ALA A 27 0.38 -10.88 3.26
CA ALA A 27 0.31 -9.45 3.49
C ALA A 27 -0.09 -9.19 4.96
N GLY A 28 0.59 -8.27 5.65
CA GLY A 28 0.41 -8.12 7.09
C GLY A 28 1.56 -8.71 7.92
N PHE A 29 2.53 -9.37 7.28
CA PHE A 29 3.61 -10.06 7.98
C PHE A 29 4.65 -9.10 8.58
N LYS A 30 4.99 -9.34 9.84
CA LYS A 30 6.07 -8.65 10.55
C LYS A 30 6.80 -9.64 11.48
N ASP A 31 8.07 -9.86 11.22
CA ASP A 31 8.98 -10.56 12.12
C ASP A 31 9.53 -9.58 13.18
N GLN A 32 9.65 -10.03 14.44
CA GLN A 32 10.19 -9.20 15.52
C GLN A 32 11.69 -8.91 15.33
N SER A 33 12.40 -9.72 14.57
CA SER A 33 13.81 -9.52 14.21
C SER A 33 14.03 -8.48 13.12
N ALA A 34 12.97 -8.01 12.44
CA ALA A 34 13.09 -7.08 11.32
C ALA A 34 13.84 -5.79 11.67
N LEU A 35 13.44 -5.11 12.75
CA LEU A 35 14.08 -3.87 13.18
C LEU A 35 15.53 -4.08 13.67
N PRO A 36 15.83 -5.04 14.59
CA PRO A 36 17.21 -5.34 14.98
C PRO A 36 18.12 -5.68 13.79
N TYR A 37 17.60 -6.42 12.81
CA TYR A 37 18.36 -6.79 11.62
C TYR A 37 18.73 -5.56 10.78
N VAL A 38 17.77 -4.65 10.54
CA VAL A 38 18.00 -3.39 9.83
C VAL A 38 18.98 -2.48 10.59
N GLN A 39 18.89 -2.39 11.91
CA GLN A 39 19.82 -1.60 12.72
C GLN A 39 21.25 -2.16 12.69
N THR A 40 21.39 -3.49 12.62
CA THR A 40 22.69 -4.15 12.57
C THR A 40 23.35 -3.98 11.20
N HIS A 41 22.66 -4.38 10.14
CA HIS A 41 23.23 -4.50 8.79
C HIS A 41 23.02 -3.27 7.89
N GLY A 42 22.17 -2.33 8.31
CA GLY A 42 21.74 -1.21 7.48
C GLY A 42 20.82 -1.65 6.34
N LEU A 43 20.24 -0.66 5.68
CA LEU A 43 19.19 -0.83 4.67
C LEU A 43 19.65 -0.30 3.32
N LYS A 44 19.40 -1.07 2.26
CA LYS A 44 19.43 -0.59 0.88
C LYS A 44 18.00 -0.51 0.34
N VAL A 45 17.62 0.68 -0.11
CA VAL A 45 16.31 0.91 -0.72
C VAL A 45 16.34 0.45 -2.17
N ASP A 46 15.31 -0.26 -2.59
CA ASP A 46 15.10 -0.73 -3.95
C ASP A 46 13.65 -0.44 -4.37
N VAL A 47 13.48 0.54 -5.25
CA VAL A 47 12.17 0.96 -5.75
C VAL A 47 11.87 0.23 -7.05
N GLN A 48 10.74 -0.45 -7.10
CA GLN A 48 10.29 -1.20 -8.27
C GLN A 48 9.02 -0.55 -8.80
N LEU A 49 9.15 0.26 -9.85
CA LEU A 49 7.99 0.88 -10.48
C LEU A 49 7.15 -0.16 -11.23
N PRO A 50 5.85 -0.27 -10.92
CA PRO A 50 4.95 -1.10 -11.69
C PRO A 50 4.70 -0.49 -13.07
N GLN A 51 4.24 -1.31 -14.02
CA GLN A 51 3.90 -0.87 -15.38
C GLN A 51 2.88 0.29 -15.39
N SER A 52 1.93 0.29 -14.46
CA SER A 52 1.01 1.41 -14.20
C SER A 52 1.31 2.04 -12.85
N PHE A 53 2.09 3.11 -12.86
CA PHE A 53 2.38 3.89 -11.65
C PHE A 53 1.15 4.65 -11.15
N VAL A 54 0.33 5.19 -12.05
CA VAL A 54 -0.87 5.97 -11.74
C VAL A 54 -2.13 5.20 -12.11
N GLY A 55 -3.06 5.08 -11.18
CA GLY A 55 -4.42 4.61 -11.36
C GLY A 55 -5.42 5.56 -10.72
N ALA A 56 -6.71 5.25 -10.85
CA ALA A 56 -7.79 5.99 -10.19
C ALA A 56 -8.72 5.03 -9.45
N SER A 57 -9.30 5.52 -8.35
CA SER A 57 -10.31 4.78 -7.60
C SER A 57 -11.65 4.95 -8.29
N THR A 58 -12.25 3.86 -8.78
CA THR A 58 -13.58 3.91 -9.38
C THR A 58 -14.64 3.90 -8.29
N VAL A 59 -15.46 4.94 -8.22
CA VAL A 59 -16.72 4.88 -7.49
C VAL A 59 -17.72 4.15 -8.38
N ILE A 60 -18.07 2.93 -8.00
CA ILE A 60 -19.13 2.21 -8.70
C ILE A 60 -20.45 2.73 -8.15
N ASP A 61 -21.23 3.38 -9.02
CA ASP A 61 -22.60 3.79 -8.71
C ASP A 61 -23.36 2.58 -8.16
N SER A 62 -23.86 2.70 -6.93
CA SER A 62 -24.61 1.64 -6.26
C SER A 62 -25.85 1.24 -7.05
N GLN A 63 -26.46 2.16 -7.80
CA GLN A 63 -27.59 1.88 -8.68
C GLN A 63 -27.17 1.09 -9.92
N ALA A 64 -25.99 1.35 -10.48
CA ALA A 64 -25.41 0.57 -11.57
C ALA A 64 -24.98 -0.83 -11.08
N ALA A 65 -24.38 -0.93 -9.89
CA ALA A 65 -24.04 -2.21 -9.26
C ALA A 65 -25.29 -3.06 -8.94
N LEU A 66 -26.36 -2.43 -8.45
CA LEU A 66 -27.65 -3.10 -8.20
C LEU A 66 -28.34 -3.52 -9.51
N LYS A 67 -28.30 -2.69 -10.56
CA LYS A 67 -28.79 -3.07 -11.90
C LYS A 67 -28.01 -4.27 -12.46
N ALA A 68 -26.69 -4.28 -12.31
CA ALA A 68 -25.82 -5.41 -12.70
C ALA A 68 -26.14 -6.71 -11.97
N ALA A 69 -26.37 -6.61 -10.66
CA ALA A 69 -26.75 -7.72 -9.81
C ALA A 69 -28.15 -8.23 -10.19
N SER A 70 -29.08 -7.33 -10.53
CA SER A 70 -30.42 -7.72 -11.00
C SER A 70 -30.45 -8.33 -12.40
N SER A 71 -29.53 -7.92 -13.29
CA SER A 71 -29.38 -8.50 -14.63
C SER A 71 -28.63 -9.83 -14.63
N SER A 72 -27.87 -10.11 -13.56
CA SER A 72 -27.15 -11.37 -13.39
C SER A 72 -27.98 -12.32 -12.52
N HIS A 73 -28.70 -13.26 -13.14
CA HIS A 73 -29.58 -14.24 -12.48
C HIS A 73 -28.86 -15.27 -11.56
N ASN A 74 -27.63 -15.02 -11.17
CA ASN A 74 -26.87 -15.83 -10.22
C ASN A 74 -26.28 -14.91 -9.16
N LEU A 75 -27.02 -14.62 -8.08
CA LEU A 75 -26.51 -14.25 -6.74
C LEU A 75 -27.68 -13.87 -5.80
N VAL A 76 -28.58 -14.81 -5.56
CA VAL A 76 -29.38 -14.83 -4.32
C VAL A 76 -29.03 -16.12 -3.59
N ALA A 77 -27.89 -16.12 -2.90
CA ALA A 77 -27.58 -17.00 -1.76
C ALA A 77 -26.10 -16.88 -1.37
N SER A 78 -25.75 -15.93 -0.50
CA SER A 78 -24.74 -16.11 0.56
C SER A 78 -24.43 -14.78 1.27
N SER A 79 -25.33 -14.35 2.13
CA SER A 79 -25.05 -13.77 3.47
C SER A 79 -26.28 -12.97 3.90
N GLY A 80 -27.00 -13.53 4.87
CA GLY A 80 -28.12 -12.85 5.51
C GLY A 80 -27.61 -11.72 6.39
N ASN A 81 -28.01 -10.49 6.08
CA ASN A 81 -28.74 -9.60 6.98
C ASN A 81 -28.96 -8.27 6.25
N THR A 82 -30.20 -8.08 5.82
CA THR A 82 -30.75 -6.86 5.25
C THR A 82 -30.88 -5.79 6.34
N ALA A 83 -30.06 -4.74 6.29
CA ALA A 83 -30.39 -3.42 6.85
C ALA A 83 -29.46 -2.33 6.27
N GLY A 84 -30.01 -1.48 5.39
CA GLY A 84 -29.53 -0.12 5.15
C GLY A 84 -28.27 0.09 4.30
N LEU A 85 -28.28 -0.30 3.01
CA LEU A 85 -27.25 0.11 2.06
C LEU A 85 -27.63 1.44 1.36
N ALA A 86 -27.39 2.54 2.04
CA ALA A 86 -27.17 3.85 1.43
C ALA A 86 -25.71 4.24 1.69
N GLY A 87 -24.80 3.65 0.91
CA GLY A 87 -23.37 3.90 1.02
C GLY A 87 -22.69 3.52 -0.28
N LEU A 88 -22.04 4.50 -0.90
CA LEU A 88 -21.21 4.33 -2.09
C LEU A 88 -20.15 3.25 -1.80
N LEU A 89 -20.15 2.17 -2.58
CA LEU A 89 -19.13 1.13 -2.47
C LEU A 89 -17.88 1.63 -3.19
N VAL A 90 -16.93 2.21 -2.44
CA VAL A 90 -15.57 2.44 -2.92
C VAL A 90 -14.85 1.10 -2.93
N ALA A 91 -15.03 0.34 -4.01
CA ALA A 91 -14.29 -0.89 -4.24
C ALA A 91 -12.97 -0.53 -4.91
N SER A 92 -11.85 -0.69 -4.22
CA SER A 92 -10.57 -0.82 -4.93
C SER A 92 -10.67 -2.06 -5.83
N LEU A 93 -10.49 -1.89 -7.15
CA LEU A 93 -10.58 -2.93 -8.20
C LEU A 93 -9.65 -4.15 -7.99
N ILE A 94 -8.88 -4.19 -6.90
CA ILE A 94 -7.89 -5.23 -6.62
C ILE A 94 -8.55 -6.56 -6.20
N ASN A 95 -9.79 -6.57 -5.69
CA ASN A 95 -10.40 -7.81 -5.13
C ASN A 95 -11.88 -8.06 -5.45
N THR A 96 -12.51 -7.28 -6.33
CA THR A 96 -13.92 -7.46 -6.69
C THR A 96 -14.07 -8.27 -7.98
N GLN A 97 -14.27 -9.59 -7.85
CA GLN A 97 -14.82 -10.40 -8.95
C GLN A 97 -16.30 -10.01 -9.13
N MET A 98 -16.56 -8.97 -9.92
CA MET A 98 -17.91 -8.58 -10.28
C MET A 98 -18.43 -9.44 -11.43
N GLY A 99 -19.59 -10.07 -11.26
CA GLY A 99 -20.22 -10.99 -12.22
C GLY A 99 -20.66 -10.42 -13.57
N SER A 100 -20.18 -9.23 -13.98
CA SER A 100 -20.42 -8.71 -15.33
C SER A 100 -19.14 -8.09 -15.89
N GLY A 101 -18.51 -8.81 -16.82
CA GLY A 101 -17.26 -8.36 -17.46
C GLY A 101 -17.39 -7.06 -18.26
N SER A 102 -18.60 -6.56 -18.56
CA SER A 102 -18.80 -5.22 -19.12
C SER A 102 -18.58 -4.11 -18.09
N LEU A 103 -19.16 -4.22 -16.89
CA LEU A 103 -19.01 -3.19 -15.86
C LEU A 103 -17.60 -3.09 -15.31
N GLN A 104 -16.93 -4.23 -15.15
CA GLN A 104 -15.52 -4.22 -14.78
C GLN A 104 -14.67 -3.51 -15.85
N ARG A 105 -14.88 -3.81 -17.13
CA ARG A 105 -14.15 -3.16 -18.22
C ARG A 105 -14.48 -1.66 -18.34
N ASP A 106 -15.74 -1.27 -18.14
CA ASP A 106 -16.15 0.14 -18.19
C ASP A 106 -15.61 0.92 -16.99
N ALA A 107 -15.60 0.32 -15.80
CA ALA A 107 -14.95 0.88 -14.62
C ALA A 107 -13.44 1.03 -14.84
N GLU A 108 -12.74 -0.01 -15.30
CA GLU A 108 -11.31 0.03 -15.62
C GLU A 108 -11.00 1.11 -16.66
N LYS A 109 -11.76 1.17 -17.75
CA LYS A 109 -11.60 2.19 -18.80
C LYS A 109 -11.83 3.60 -18.25
N THR A 110 -12.84 3.78 -17.40
CA THR A 110 -13.09 5.05 -16.73
C THR A 110 -11.90 5.42 -15.84
N ALA A 111 -11.46 4.51 -14.97
CA ALA A 111 -10.32 4.73 -14.09
C ALA A 111 -9.04 5.14 -14.86
N LEU A 112 -8.78 4.46 -15.98
CA LEU A 112 -7.63 4.76 -16.84
C LEU A 112 -7.73 6.16 -17.45
N ASN A 113 -8.91 6.55 -17.93
CA ASN A 113 -9.14 7.89 -18.48
C ASN A 113 -9.01 8.98 -17.40
N GLU A 114 -9.46 8.71 -16.18
CA GLU A 114 -9.33 9.62 -15.04
C GLU A 114 -7.88 9.75 -14.56
N ALA A 115 -7.11 8.67 -14.64
CA ALA A 115 -5.70 8.66 -14.28
C ALA A 115 -4.78 9.34 -15.30
N ARG A 116 -5.22 9.41 -16.56
CA ARG A 116 -4.41 9.85 -17.69
C ARG A 116 -3.77 11.24 -17.51
N PRO A 117 -4.47 12.30 -17.07
CA PRO A 117 -3.84 13.61 -16.92
C PRO A 117 -2.65 13.60 -15.94
N MET A 118 -2.77 12.86 -14.84
CA MET A 118 -1.69 12.70 -13.85
C MET A 118 -0.58 11.79 -14.39
N ALA A 119 -0.93 10.72 -15.10
CA ALA A 119 0.03 9.84 -15.74
C ALA A 119 0.88 10.58 -16.79
N ASP A 120 0.24 11.38 -17.65
CA ASP A 120 0.91 12.17 -18.69
C ASP A 120 1.81 13.27 -18.07
N LEU A 121 1.34 13.93 -17.01
CA LEU A 121 2.14 14.90 -16.25
C LEU A 121 3.43 14.27 -15.69
N LEU A 122 3.32 13.08 -15.11
CA LEU A 122 4.42 12.38 -14.48
C LEU A 122 5.29 11.60 -15.47
N ALA A 123 4.81 11.30 -16.67
CA ALA A 123 5.61 10.70 -17.74
C ALA A 123 6.72 11.64 -18.24
N GLY A 124 6.57 12.96 -18.04
CA GLY A 124 7.57 13.96 -18.39
C GLY A 124 8.82 13.99 -17.49
N VAL A 125 8.89 13.14 -16.45
CA VAL A 125 10.02 13.07 -15.51
C VAL A 125 10.60 11.65 -15.43
N PRO A 126 11.92 11.50 -15.15
CA PRO A 126 12.54 10.19 -14.93
C PRO A 126 12.09 9.61 -13.57
N LEU A 127 10.88 9.06 -13.52
CA LEU A 127 10.22 8.63 -12.28
C LEU A 127 11.05 7.60 -11.49
N GLN A 128 11.67 6.62 -12.17
CA GLN A 128 12.45 5.58 -11.49
C GLN A 128 13.61 6.16 -10.69
N GLU A 129 14.45 6.97 -11.32
CA GLU A 129 15.62 7.58 -10.66
C GLU A 129 15.18 8.56 -9.57
N ARG A 130 14.14 9.35 -9.85
CA ARG A 130 13.58 10.31 -8.89
C ARG A 130 13.04 9.62 -7.64
N LEU A 131 12.20 8.60 -7.81
CA LEU A 131 11.60 7.87 -6.68
C LEU A 131 12.67 7.10 -5.93
N GLN A 132 13.59 6.41 -6.62
CA GLN A 132 14.72 5.72 -5.99
C GLN A 132 15.51 6.66 -5.07
N LYS A 133 15.91 7.83 -5.58
CA LYS A 133 16.63 8.84 -4.79
C LYS A 133 15.78 9.35 -3.63
N ARG A 134 14.51 9.65 -3.87
CA ARG A 134 13.62 10.23 -2.86
C ARG A 134 13.34 9.26 -1.71
N TYR A 135 13.02 8.00 -1.99
CA TYR A 135 12.82 6.98 -0.95
C TYR A 135 14.11 6.70 -0.17
N GLN A 136 15.28 6.72 -0.82
CA GLN A 136 16.56 6.59 -0.13
C GLN A 136 16.75 7.73 0.88
N GLN A 137 16.55 8.99 0.46
CA GLN A 137 16.61 10.15 1.36
C GLN A 137 15.58 10.09 2.49
N ALA A 138 14.33 9.77 2.16
CA ALA A 138 13.25 9.65 3.14
C ALA A 138 13.54 8.54 4.18
N SER A 139 14.15 7.43 3.75
CA SER A 139 14.56 6.36 4.67
C SER A 139 15.61 6.83 5.69
N GLN A 140 16.56 7.67 5.26
CA GLN A 140 17.58 8.26 6.13
C GLN A 140 16.95 9.19 7.16
N VAL A 141 16.05 10.06 6.70
CA VAL A 141 15.31 11.00 7.57
C VAL A 141 14.41 10.25 8.56
N ALA A 142 13.85 9.11 8.17
CA ALA A 142 13.07 8.23 9.05
C ALA A 142 13.92 7.45 10.08
N GLY A 143 15.25 7.63 10.07
CA GLY A 143 16.18 7.04 11.04
C GLY A 143 16.73 5.66 10.63
N PHE A 144 16.52 5.21 9.40
CA PHE A 144 17.10 3.94 8.95
C PHE A 144 18.60 4.08 8.70
N LYS A 145 19.38 3.24 9.40
CA LYS A 145 20.80 3.05 9.09
C LYS A 145 20.95 2.63 7.64
N GLN A 146 21.79 3.32 6.89
CA GLN A 146 22.05 2.98 5.49
C GLN A 146 23.03 1.82 5.40
N GLY A 147 22.79 0.91 4.45
CA GLY A 147 23.63 -0.26 4.25
C GLY A 147 24.93 0.09 3.52
N GLU A 148 26.06 -0.14 4.18
CA GLU A 148 27.41 0.03 3.60
C GLU A 148 28.03 -1.36 3.37
N GLY A 149 28.36 -1.69 2.12
CA GLY A 149 28.98 -2.97 1.75
C GLY A 149 28.02 -4.04 1.20
N GLN A 150 28.42 -5.32 1.29
CA GLN A 150 27.72 -6.46 0.67
C GLN A 150 26.64 -7.09 1.56
N VAL A 151 26.72 -6.89 2.89
CA VAL A 151 25.80 -7.47 3.87
C VAL A 151 24.83 -6.39 4.34
N THR A 152 23.66 -6.32 3.71
CA THR A 152 22.65 -5.30 3.99
C THR A 152 21.25 -5.88 3.91
N ALA A 153 20.32 -5.37 4.73
CA ALA A 153 18.90 -5.59 4.48
C ALA A 153 18.47 -4.88 3.19
N ARG A 154 17.47 -5.42 2.50
CA ARG A 154 16.86 -4.77 1.33
C ARG A 154 15.46 -4.29 1.68
N LEU A 155 15.17 -3.02 1.43
CA LEU A 155 13.83 -2.45 1.48
C LEU A 155 13.30 -2.37 0.05
N VAL A 156 12.45 -3.33 -0.33
CA VAL A 156 11.76 -3.34 -1.62
C VAL A 156 10.47 -2.54 -1.48
N ILE A 157 10.26 -1.59 -2.39
CA ILE A 157 9.07 -0.73 -2.42
C ILE A 157 8.49 -0.75 -3.84
N GLU A 158 7.24 -1.19 -3.97
CA GLU A 158 6.46 -1.03 -5.19
C GLU A 158 5.41 0.08 -5.00
N PRO A 159 5.68 1.32 -5.46
CA PRO A 159 4.77 2.43 -5.26
C PRO A 159 3.72 2.52 -6.36
N ARG A 160 2.50 2.92 -6.00
CA ARG A 160 1.40 3.27 -6.91
C ARG A 160 0.68 4.51 -6.40
N LEU A 161 0.27 5.37 -7.33
CA LEU A 161 -0.62 6.49 -7.07
C LEU A 161 -2.04 6.13 -7.45
N MET A 162 -2.96 6.25 -6.51
CA MET A 162 -4.38 6.06 -6.73
C MET A 162 -5.09 7.40 -6.57
N LEU A 163 -5.55 7.99 -7.66
CA LEU A 163 -6.33 9.22 -7.60
C LEU A 163 -7.66 8.98 -6.88
N THR A 164 -8.04 9.97 -6.09
CA THR A 164 -9.35 10.02 -5.45
C THR A 164 -10.42 10.44 -6.46
N PRO A 165 -11.71 10.14 -6.20
CA PRO A 165 -12.79 10.44 -7.14
C PRO A 165 -12.94 11.93 -7.47
N ASP A 166 -12.59 12.81 -6.54
CA ASP A 166 -12.62 14.26 -6.72
C ASP A 166 -11.41 14.78 -7.53
N ARG A 167 -10.41 13.93 -7.79
CA ARG A 167 -9.14 14.25 -8.47
C ARG A 167 -8.38 15.40 -7.81
N GLY A 168 -8.75 15.72 -6.57
CA GLY A 168 -8.19 16.79 -5.75
C GLY A 168 -7.07 16.31 -4.84
N SER A 169 -6.96 15.00 -4.65
CA SER A 169 -5.92 14.33 -3.89
C SER A 169 -5.57 12.97 -4.53
N PHE A 170 -4.63 12.24 -3.91
CA PHE A 170 -4.31 10.86 -4.29
C PHE A 170 -3.90 10.06 -3.06
N VAL A 171 -3.91 8.74 -3.17
CA VAL A 171 -3.33 7.83 -2.19
C VAL A 171 -2.06 7.23 -2.77
N LEU A 172 -0.93 7.44 -2.09
CA LEU A 172 0.30 6.72 -2.35
C LEU A 172 0.23 5.36 -1.67
N VAL A 173 0.08 4.30 -2.48
CA VAL A 173 0.03 2.91 -2.03
C VAL A 173 1.40 2.28 -2.26
N ASN A 174 2.09 1.92 -1.18
CA ASN A 174 3.36 1.22 -1.21
C ASN A 174 3.15 -0.24 -0.79
N GLN A 175 3.49 -1.19 -1.66
CA GLN A 175 3.78 -2.55 -1.20
C GLN A 175 5.23 -2.58 -0.73
N VAL A 176 5.42 -2.83 0.56
CA VAL A 176 6.72 -2.72 1.21
C VAL A 176 7.16 -4.08 1.71
N GLN A 177 8.41 -4.44 1.42
CA GLN A 177 9.03 -5.63 1.95
C GLN A 177 10.43 -5.31 2.50
N VAL A 178 10.71 -5.73 3.74
CA VAL A 178 12.08 -5.76 4.26
C VAL A 178 12.57 -7.20 4.13
N GLN A 179 13.74 -7.37 3.52
CA GLN A 179 14.38 -8.66 3.31
C GLN A 179 15.73 -8.72 4.02
N ASP A 180 16.08 -9.89 4.52
CA ASP A 180 17.44 -10.19 4.95
C ASP A 180 18.39 -10.34 3.73
N ILE A 181 19.68 -10.58 3.99
CA ILE A 181 20.69 -10.80 2.95
C ILE A 181 20.39 -12.03 2.06
N ALA A 182 19.67 -13.03 2.58
CA ALA A 182 19.28 -14.22 1.83
C ALA A 182 18.01 -14.00 0.99
N GLY A 183 17.40 -12.82 1.05
CA GLY A 183 16.15 -12.49 0.37
C GLY A 183 14.89 -12.96 1.12
N SER A 184 15.03 -13.46 2.36
CA SER A 184 13.90 -13.85 3.19
C SER A 184 13.17 -12.61 3.69
N ALA A 185 11.85 -12.59 3.56
CA ALA A 185 11.03 -11.50 4.08
C ALA A 185 11.06 -11.47 5.61
N LEU A 186 11.45 -10.33 6.18
CA LEU A 186 11.32 -9.99 7.60
C LEU A 186 10.08 -9.12 7.85
N TYR A 187 9.61 -8.43 6.83
CA TYR A 187 8.44 -7.56 6.88
C TYR A 187 7.77 -7.55 5.51
N ARG A 188 6.43 -7.59 5.46
CA ARG A 188 5.64 -7.44 4.24
C ARG A 188 4.31 -6.75 4.54
N MET A 189 4.18 -5.50 4.11
CA MET A 189 3.03 -4.66 4.44
C MET A 189 2.61 -3.74 3.30
N ARG A 190 1.31 -3.45 3.23
CA ARG A 190 0.78 -2.34 2.43
C ARG A 190 0.77 -1.08 3.28
N ILE A 191 1.47 -0.03 2.84
CA ILE A 191 1.42 1.29 3.46
C ILE A 191 0.67 2.23 2.53
N GLU A 192 -0.33 2.94 3.04
CA GLU A 192 -1.12 3.90 2.27
C GLU A 192 -1.03 5.28 2.90
N VAL A 193 -0.61 6.27 2.14
CA VAL A 193 -0.59 7.66 2.59
C VAL A 193 -1.50 8.47 1.68
N VAL A 194 -2.55 9.03 2.26
CA VAL A 194 -3.45 9.94 1.57
C VAL A 194 -2.78 11.30 1.48
N SER A 195 -2.77 11.89 0.30
CA SER A 195 -2.11 13.15 0.05
C SER A 195 -2.88 14.31 0.66
N GLN A 196 -2.15 15.38 1.00
CA GLN A 196 -2.81 16.68 1.12
C GLN A 196 -3.47 17.05 -0.22
N PRO A 197 -4.53 17.89 -0.23
CA PRO A 197 -5.15 18.33 -1.47
C PRO A 197 -4.14 19.04 -2.39
N ILE A 198 -3.98 18.52 -3.62
CA ILE A 198 -3.14 19.12 -4.68
C ILE A 198 -3.87 20.27 -5.39
N ARG A 199 -5.20 20.20 -5.42
CA ARG A 199 -6.06 21.28 -5.91
C ARG A 199 -6.43 22.16 -4.73
N ARG A 200 -5.67 23.24 -4.52
CA ARG A 200 -6.11 24.30 -3.62
C ARG A 200 -6.99 25.22 -4.39
N CYS A 201 -8.29 25.08 -4.14
CA CYS A 201 -9.14 26.18 -4.41
C CYS A 201 -10.09 26.48 -3.25
N GLY A 202 -9.77 27.52 -2.47
CA GLY A 202 -10.70 28.10 -1.51
C GLY A 202 -11.92 28.68 -2.22
N LYS A 203 -12.92 29.18 -1.48
CA LYS A 203 -14.21 29.66 -2.02
C LYS A 203 -14.15 30.77 -3.10
N GLN A 204 -12.96 31.28 -3.46
CA GLN A 204 -12.75 32.45 -4.31
C GLN A 204 -11.90 32.22 -5.57
N CYS A 205 -11.39 31.03 -5.81
CA CYS A 205 -10.72 30.73 -7.08
C CYS A 205 -11.64 29.92 -7.98
N ILE A 206 -11.37 30.05 -9.27
CA ILE A 206 -11.84 29.12 -10.27
C ILE A 206 -10.69 28.13 -10.40
N ASP A 207 -10.93 26.87 -10.02
CA ASP A 207 -10.02 25.77 -10.37
C ASP A 207 -9.97 25.73 -11.89
N ASP A 208 -8.83 26.07 -12.48
CA ASP A 208 -8.59 25.99 -13.93
C ASP A 208 -8.51 24.52 -14.41
N GLY A 209 -8.61 23.58 -13.47
CA GLY A 209 -8.60 22.15 -13.70
C GLY A 209 -7.20 21.60 -13.95
N GLY A 210 -6.18 22.45 -13.94
CA GLY A 210 -4.80 22.12 -14.28
C GLY A 210 -4.07 21.39 -13.15
N LEU A 211 -3.27 20.39 -13.51
CA LEU A 211 -2.31 19.78 -12.60
C LEU A 211 -0.95 20.46 -12.79
N ASP A 212 -0.39 20.99 -11.71
CA ASP A 212 0.95 21.56 -11.68
C ASP A 212 1.96 20.49 -11.24
N LEU A 213 2.92 20.17 -12.10
CA LEU A 213 3.96 19.17 -11.83
C LEU A 213 4.70 19.46 -10.53
N ALA A 214 5.03 20.73 -10.24
CA ALA A 214 5.78 21.09 -9.05
C ALA A 214 4.97 20.81 -7.77
N LYS A 215 3.67 21.13 -7.77
CA LYS A 215 2.78 20.85 -6.64
C LYS A 215 2.57 19.35 -6.46
N VAL A 216 2.28 18.63 -7.55
CA VAL A 216 2.08 17.18 -7.51
C VAL A 216 3.32 16.49 -6.96
N THR A 217 4.51 16.85 -7.45
CA THR A 217 5.77 16.26 -7.00
C THR A 217 6.11 16.60 -5.56
N ALA A 218 5.85 17.83 -5.10
CA ALA A 218 6.03 18.22 -3.70
C ALA A 218 5.11 17.43 -2.75
N VAL A 219 3.84 17.28 -3.11
CA VAL A 219 2.88 16.50 -2.32
C VAL A 219 3.22 15.00 -2.34
N LEU A 220 3.67 14.47 -3.48
CA LEU A 220 4.18 13.10 -3.57
C LEU A 220 5.39 12.90 -2.65
N ASP A 221 6.30 13.88 -2.60
CA ASP A 221 7.47 13.83 -1.74
C ASP A 221 7.10 13.86 -0.25
N GLU A 222 6.05 14.58 0.14
CA GLU A 222 5.50 14.53 1.49
C GLU A 222 4.92 13.15 1.81
N CYS A 223 4.16 12.54 0.89
CA CYS A 223 3.64 11.20 1.06
C CYS A 223 4.75 10.14 1.18
N ILE A 224 5.87 10.29 0.47
CA ILE A 224 7.03 9.40 0.55
C ILE A 224 7.72 9.53 1.92
N ASP A 225 7.93 10.75 2.40
CA ASP A 225 8.49 10.98 3.74
C ASP A 225 7.62 10.35 4.83
N GLU A 226 6.31 10.58 4.74
CA GLU A 226 5.36 10.03 5.69
C GLU A 226 5.31 8.49 5.62
N SER A 227 5.39 7.91 4.42
CA SER A 227 5.45 6.45 4.25
C SER A 227 6.66 5.84 4.97
N MET A 228 7.83 6.49 4.91
CA MET A 228 9.04 6.00 5.59
C MET A 228 8.97 6.20 7.11
N ARG A 229 8.37 7.30 7.60
CA ARG A 229 8.11 7.49 9.03
C ARG A 229 7.14 6.45 9.58
N VAL A 230 6.08 6.15 8.82
CA VAL A 230 5.11 5.10 9.15
C VAL A 230 5.81 3.75 9.21
N LEU A 231 6.60 3.38 8.19
CA LEU A 231 7.38 2.14 8.20
C LEU A 231 8.31 2.03 9.43
N SER A 232 9.06 3.09 9.74
CA SER A 232 9.98 3.13 10.89
C SER A 232 9.23 2.93 12.20
N THR A 233 8.14 3.67 12.40
CA THR A 233 7.28 3.56 13.59
C THR A 233 6.67 2.17 13.69
N ASP A 234 6.15 1.65 12.58
CA ASP A 234 5.50 0.34 12.53
C ASP A 234 6.48 -0.78 12.87
N LEU A 235 7.73 -0.71 12.40
CA LEU A 235 8.80 -1.65 12.75
C LEU A 235 9.17 -1.61 14.24
N MET A 236 9.07 -0.45 14.90
CA MET A 236 9.34 -0.29 16.34
C MET A 236 8.22 -0.80 17.24
N GLN A 237 6.97 -0.82 16.76
CA GLN A 237 5.81 -1.15 17.60
C GLN A 237 5.56 -2.65 17.72
N SER A 238 5.15 -3.12 18.90
CA SER A 238 4.61 -4.47 19.06
C SER A 238 3.29 -4.62 18.29
N THR A 239 2.89 -5.86 18.01
CA THR A 239 1.56 -6.12 17.45
C THR A 239 0.49 -5.68 18.46
N PRO A 240 -0.46 -4.82 18.06
CA PRO A 240 -1.60 -4.44 18.89
C PRO A 240 -2.36 -5.64 19.50
N PRO A 241 -2.78 -5.58 20.78
CA PRO A 241 -3.67 -6.60 21.35
C PRO A 241 -5.07 -6.49 20.73
N ALA A 242 -5.78 -7.62 20.59
CA ALA A 242 -7.12 -7.65 20.00
C ALA A 242 -8.12 -6.71 20.70
N ALA A 243 -7.97 -6.50 22.02
CA ALA A 243 -8.82 -5.62 22.81
C ALA A 243 -8.68 -4.12 22.45
N ALA A 244 -7.60 -3.72 21.78
CA ALA A 244 -7.38 -2.35 21.31
C ALA A 244 -8.13 -2.04 19.98
N GLN A 245 -8.85 -3.02 19.44
CA GLN A 245 -9.54 -2.87 18.17
C GLN A 245 -10.73 -1.92 18.31
N GLU A 246 -10.84 -0.98 17.38
CA GLU A 246 -11.87 0.05 17.39
C GLU A 246 -12.49 0.29 16.00
N THR A 247 -13.55 1.09 15.97
CA THR A 247 -14.16 1.60 14.73
C THR A 247 -13.66 3.02 14.50
N LEU A 248 -12.85 3.19 13.48
CA LEU A 248 -12.28 4.45 13.05
C LEU A 248 -13.27 5.15 12.12
N ARG A 249 -13.51 6.43 12.39
CA ARG A 249 -14.42 7.26 11.61
C ARG A 249 -13.73 8.57 11.29
N TYR A 250 -13.79 8.99 10.03
CA TYR A 250 -13.24 10.28 9.59
C TYR A 250 -13.93 10.74 8.31
N ILE A 251 -13.75 12.01 7.96
CA ILE A 251 -14.26 12.59 6.71
C ILE A 251 -13.09 12.83 5.79
N LEU A 252 -13.08 12.18 4.63
CA LEU A 252 -12.08 12.35 3.58
C LEU A 252 -12.79 12.77 2.29
N ASP A 253 -12.34 13.86 1.68
CA ASP A 253 -12.90 14.42 0.44
C ASP A 253 -14.44 14.60 0.49
N GLY A 254 -14.94 15.04 1.65
CA GLY A 254 -16.38 15.24 1.89
C GLY A 254 -17.18 13.96 2.11
N GLN A 255 -16.54 12.79 2.10
CA GLN A 255 -17.16 11.49 2.32
C GLN A 255 -16.81 10.93 3.71
N ARG A 256 -17.79 10.33 4.38
CA ARG A 256 -17.55 9.63 5.64
C ARG A 256 -16.92 8.28 5.36
N VAL A 257 -15.75 8.03 5.94
CA VAL A 257 -15.06 6.75 5.91
C VAL A 257 -15.21 6.08 7.27
N VAL A 258 -15.54 4.78 7.25
CA VAL A 258 -15.67 3.95 8.44
C VAL A 258 -14.89 2.66 8.23
N GLU A 259 -13.85 2.45 9.04
CA GLU A 259 -13.02 1.24 8.99
C GLU A 259 -12.79 0.70 10.40
N ARG A 260 -12.44 -0.58 10.51
CA ARG A 260 -11.99 -1.16 11.79
C ARG A 260 -10.48 -1.28 11.81
N GLY A 261 -9.88 -1.02 12.97
CA GLY A 261 -8.44 -1.05 13.09
C GLY A 261 -7.93 -0.66 14.47
N TYR A 262 -6.67 -0.23 14.48
CA TYR A 262 -5.91 0.18 15.64
C TYR A 262 -5.34 1.57 15.36
N GLN A 263 -5.69 2.59 16.15
CA GLN A 263 -5.02 3.89 16.03
C GLN A 263 -3.53 3.75 16.36
N LEU A 264 -2.68 4.39 15.58
CA LEU A 264 -1.23 4.45 15.80
C LEU A 264 -0.83 5.86 16.23
N ALA A 265 0.36 6.00 16.82
CA ALA A 265 0.91 7.30 17.19
C ALA A 265 0.96 8.24 15.98
N ASN A 266 0.22 9.34 16.06
CA ASN A 266 0.22 10.40 15.05
C ASN A 266 1.54 11.19 15.08
N ASN A 267 1.87 11.84 13.97
CA ASN A 267 3.01 12.75 13.90
C ASN A 267 2.71 13.85 12.87
N GLY A 268 2.85 15.10 13.28
CA GLY A 268 2.57 16.24 12.41
C GLY A 268 1.11 16.29 11.97
N ASN A 269 0.89 16.39 10.66
CA ASN A 269 -0.43 16.61 10.06
C ASN A 269 -1.18 15.30 9.76
N TYR A 270 -0.63 14.15 10.16
CA TYR A 270 -1.08 12.84 9.73
C TYR A 270 -1.60 11.99 10.89
N TRP A 271 -2.79 11.44 10.70
CA TRP A 271 -3.44 10.49 11.59
C TRP A 271 -3.27 9.09 11.05
N ARG A 272 -2.78 8.18 11.89
CA ARG A 272 -2.31 6.87 11.46
C ARG A 272 -3.12 5.77 12.09
N TYR A 273 -3.31 4.69 11.35
CA TYR A 273 -3.95 3.51 11.87
C TYR A 273 -3.53 2.25 11.11
N ARG A 274 -3.65 1.09 11.74
CA ARG A 274 -3.55 -0.21 11.07
C ARG A 274 -4.94 -0.82 10.92
N ASN A 275 -5.34 -1.18 9.70
CA ASN A 275 -6.62 -1.86 9.49
C ASN A 275 -6.53 -3.37 9.79
N LEU A 276 -7.67 -4.05 9.80
CA LEU A 276 -7.70 -5.49 10.09
C LEU A 276 -7.13 -6.38 8.98
N TYR A 277 -6.92 -5.83 7.79
CA TYR A 277 -6.25 -6.51 6.67
C TYR A 277 -4.72 -6.35 6.72
N GLY A 278 -4.20 -5.76 7.80
CA GLY A 278 -2.78 -5.53 8.01
C GLY A 278 -2.27 -4.20 7.45
N ALA A 279 -2.96 -3.56 6.50
CA ALA A 279 -2.46 -2.33 5.90
C ALA A 279 -2.33 -1.18 6.92
N VAL A 280 -1.22 -0.44 6.82
CA VAL A 280 -0.96 0.74 7.65
C VAL A 280 -1.30 1.98 6.84
N LYS A 281 -2.21 2.79 7.35
CA LYS A 281 -2.78 3.94 6.66
C LYS A 281 -2.42 5.23 7.40
N SER A 282 -2.16 6.28 6.64
CA SER A 282 -1.91 7.63 7.12
C SER A 282 -2.79 8.61 6.37
N VAL A 283 -3.63 9.37 7.09
CA VAL A 283 -4.63 10.28 6.52
C VAL A 283 -4.44 11.71 7.03
N PRO A 284 -4.64 12.74 6.20
CA PRO A 284 -4.42 14.15 6.56
C PRO A 284 -5.59 14.77 7.33
N VAL A 285 -6.42 13.95 7.96
CA VAL A 285 -7.65 14.36 8.65
C VAL A 285 -7.77 13.64 9.99
N PRO A 286 -8.28 14.30 11.05
CA PRO A 286 -8.45 13.66 12.34
C PRO A 286 -9.57 12.62 12.33
N PHE A 287 -9.43 11.63 13.21
CA PHE A 287 -10.52 10.71 13.53
C PHE A 287 -11.57 11.42 14.40
N GLU A 288 -12.85 11.05 14.26
CA GLU A 288 -13.94 11.53 15.12
C GLU A 288 -13.61 11.24 16.61
N ASP A 289 -13.09 10.04 16.89
CA ASP A 289 -12.75 9.54 18.23
C ASP A 289 -11.23 9.39 18.41
N ALA A 290 -10.48 10.44 18.07
CA ALA A 290 -9.02 10.50 18.14
C ALA A 290 -8.44 10.25 19.55
N LEU A 291 -7.56 9.24 19.68
CA LEU A 291 -6.82 8.98 20.91
C LEU A 291 -5.59 9.90 21.03
N THR A 292 -5.36 10.39 22.25
CA THR A 292 -4.12 11.10 22.60
C THR A 292 -2.94 10.14 22.70
N GLN A 293 -1.72 10.65 22.59
CA GLN A 293 -0.51 9.84 22.72
C GLN A 293 -0.44 9.08 24.06
N ALA A 294 -0.87 9.68 25.16
CA ALA A 294 -0.93 9.04 26.47
C ALA A 294 -1.95 7.89 26.50
N GLN A 295 -3.10 8.04 25.84
CA GLN A 295 -4.09 6.97 25.72
C GLN A 295 -3.57 5.82 24.85
N LEU A 296 -2.89 6.13 23.74
CA LEU A 296 -2.26 5.12 22.89
C LEU A 296 -1.21 4.32 23.68
N GLN A 297 -0.33 4.98 24.44
CA GLN A 297 0.65 4.30 25.30
C GLN A 297 -0.02 3.35 26.30
N LYS A 298 -1.10 3.81 26.94
CA LYS A 298 -1.87 2.99 27.89
C LYS A 298 -2.52 1.77 27.24
N VAL A 299 -3.03 1.90 26.02
CA VAL A 299 -3.71 0.83 25.27
C VAL A 299 -2.73 -0.20 24.71
N TYR A 300 -1.57 0.25 24.23
CA TYR A 300 -0.56 -0.60 23.60
C TYR A 300 0.55 -1.08 24.53
N GLY A 301 0.54 -0.68 25.80
CA GLY A 301 1.44 -1.19 26.83
C GLY A 301 2.90 -0.88 26.55
N GLN A 302 3.23 0.41 26.38
CA GLN A 302 4.61 0.90 26.51
C GLN A 302 4.87 1.38 27.93
#